data_AF-I9QLL0-F1
#
_entry.id   AF-I9QLL0-F1
#
_cell.length_a   1.000
_cell.length_b   1.000
_cell.length_c   1.000
_cell.angle_alpha   90.00
_cell.angle_beta   90.00
_cell.angle_gamma   90.00
#
_symmetry.space_group_name_H-M   'P 1'
#
loop_
_entity.id
_entity.type
_entity.pdbx_description
1 polymer ?
#
loop_
_entity_poly.entity_id
_entity_poly.type
_entity_poly.pdbx_seq_one_letter_code
_entity_poly.pdbx_strand_id
1 'polypeptide(L)'
;MNLKHQPNMDNPEDNYEFEFHAKTPENDKKHWWFKVGDILELKNVWNYAQEHDLRDNRLELLETLNKAVHDKQLISFFEETEKNLNKVLNIFIRVNSGGVKLSYSDLLMSILTASFSSDIREKMHELVDALKDKGFPNVGQDQVLKTCLLLIGKDTTFELKNFNKNNIKEIEDNWEKITESIYNAAKLLENFGYAGYLGSAYILSSLAYFYFLNSKMNESDKEQALKFVRNAQITSYFTPSTDTKLNNIANSMKDAQTFESFNHNLAKHQTSPLKITNDAIEDIVCSSSDARVFPILQILYPNLNYKTTTFHIDHIYRPYLSKVQV
;
A
#
# COMPACT_ATOMS: atom_id res chain seq x y z
N MET A 1 -33.07 -9.33 9.00
CA MET A 1 -33.96 -8.28 9.54
C MET A 1 -34.87 -8.94 10.55
N ASN A 2 -34.94 -8.44 11.78
CA ASN A 2 -35.89 -8.96 12.77
C ASN A 2 -37.26 -8.31 12.56
N LEU A 3 -38.28 -9.10 12.20
CA LEU A 3 -39.65 -8.59 12.00
C LEU A 3 -40.35 -8.26 13.32
N LYS A 4 -39.85 -8.76 14.45
CA LYS A 4 -40.38 -8.48 15.80
C LYS A 4 -39.67 -7.32 16.51
N HIS A 5 -38.69 -6.67 15.87
CA HIS A 5 -38.03 -5.50 16.45
C HIS A 5 -39.05 -4.41 16.80
N GLN A 6 -38.85 -3.73 17.93
CA GLN A 6 -39.64 -2.58 18.34
C GLN A 6 -38.69 -1.38 18.51
N PRO A 7 -38.75 -0.39 17.61
CA PRO A 7 -37.99 0.85 17.71
C PRO A 7 -38.03 1.48 19.09
N ASN A 8 -36.87 1.82 19.65
CA ASN A 8 -36.81 2.67 20.83
C ASN A 8 -37.13 4.12 20.44
N MET A 9 -38.27 4.63 20.88
CA MET A 9 -38.74 6.00 20.61
C MET A 9 -37.79 7.10 21.12
N ASP A 10 -36.93 6.79 22.10
CA ASP A 10 -35.91 7.72 22.61
C ASP A 10 -34.63 7.76 21.74
N ASN A 11 -34.47 6.82 20.79
CA ASN A 11 -33.36 6.80 19.83
C ASN A 11 -33.86 6.95 18.39
N PRO A 12 -33.76 8.14 17.76
CA PRO A 12 -34.25 8.36 16.39
C PRO A 12 -33.52 7.56 15.31
N GLU A 13 -32.39 6.92 15.62
CA GLU A 13 -31.68 6.03 14.69
C GLU A 13 -32.16 4.56 14.75
N ASP A 14 -32.80 4.14 15.85
CA ASP A 14 -33.24 2.76 16.10
C ASP A 14 -34.55 2.40 15.38
N ASN A 15 -34.52 2.40 14.05
CA ASN A 15 -35.71 2.17 13.21
C ASN A 15 -35.89 0.70 12.82
N TYR A 16 -34.80 -0.06 12.66
CA TYR A 16 -34.80 -1.44 12.16
C TYR A 16 -33.60 -2.23 12.69
N GLU A 17 -33.80 -3.51 13.02
CA GLU A 17 -32.73 -4.42 13.43
C GLU A 17 -32.28 -5.32 12.27
N PHE A 18 -31.02 -5.15 11.86
CA PHE A 18 -30.34 -5.94 10.83
C PHE A 18 -29.05 -6.54 11.40
N GLU A 19 -28.95 -7.87 11.35
CA GLU A 19 -27.74 -8.61 11.75
C GLU A 19 -27.21 -9.50 10.62
N PHE A 20 -25.89 -9.68 10.60
CA PHE A 20 -25.19 -10.62 9.73
C PHE A 20 -24.81 -11.87 10.52
N HIS A 21 -25.50 -13.00 10.27
CA HIS A 21 -25.21 -14.26 10.93
C HIS A 21 -24.44 -15.22 9.99
N ALA A 22 -23.37 -15.83 10.48
CA ALA A 22 -22.59 -16.84 9.74
C ALA A 22 -23.32 -18.20 9.61
N LYS A 23 -24.40 -18.40 10.36
CA LYS A 23 -25.33 -19.54 10.29
C LYS A 23 -26.75 -18.99 10.40
N THR A 24 -27.74 -19.66 9.82
CA THR A 24 -29.15 -19.26 9.94
C THR A 24 -29.54 -19.19 11.42
N PRO A 25 -30.01 -18.03 11.93
CA PRO A 25 -30.47 -17.92 13.32
C PRO A 25 -31.80 -18.66 13.48
N GLU A 26 -32.06 -19.15 14.70
CA GLU A 26 -33.37 -19.72 15.03
C GLU A 26 -34.38 -18.62 15.36
N ASN A 27 -35.63 -18.82 14.95
CA ASN A 27 -36.73 -17.91 15.27
C ASN A 27 -37.36 -18.29 16.61
N ASP A 28 -37.52 -17.32 17.51
CA ASP A 28 -37.97 -17.55 18.88
C ASP A 28 -39.20 -16.66 19.23
N LYS A 29 -39.55 -16.58 20.53
CA LYS A 29 -40.68 -15.76 20.98
C LYS A 29 -40.45 -14.25 20.80
N LYS A 30 -39.22 -13.78 20.99
CA LYS A 30 -38.78 -12.37 20.88
C LYS A 30 -38.31 -12.00 19.46
N HIS A 31 -37.59 -12.87 18.77
CA HIS A 31 -36.99 -12.58 17.46
C HIS A 31 -37.66 -13.36 16.33
N TRP A 32 -37.84 -12.73 15.18
CA TRP A 32 -38.20 -13.40 13.93
C TRP A 32 -37.33 -12.89 12.80
N TRP A 33 -36.28 -13.63 12.49
CA TRP A 33 -35.30 -13.28 11.48
C TRP A 33 -35.81 -13.64 10.08
N PHE A 34 -36.11 -12.60 9.31
CA PHE A 34 -36.29 -12.69 7.87
C PHE A 34 -34.93 -12.53 7.16
N LYS A 35 -34.59 -13.49 6.29
CA LYS A 35 -33.42 -13.44 5.42
C LYS A 35 -33.69 -12.46 4.28
N VAL A 36 -33.10 -11.27 4.37
CA VAL A 36 -33.40 -10.11 3.52
C VAL A 36 -33.34 -10.44 2.02
N GLY A 37 -32.38 -11.24 1.58
CA GLY A 37 -32.23 -11.64 0.17
C GLY A 37 -33.43 -12.41 -0.40
N ASP A 38 -34.21 -13.10 0.44
CA ASP A 38 -35.36 -13.89 -0.01
C ASP A 38 -36.52 -12.99 -0.49
N ILE A 39 -36.47 -11.68 -0.17
CA ILE A 39 -37.43 -10.71 -0.69
C ILE A 39 -37.40 -10.66 -2.23
N LEU A 40 -36.25 -10.86 -2.86
CA LEU A 40 -36.06 -10.79 -4.32
C LEU A 40 -36.83 -11.87 -5.08
N GLU A 41 -37.14 -12.99 -4.41
CA GLU A 41 -37.92 -14.10 -4.97
C GLU A 41 -39.37 -14.10 -4.46
N LEU A 42 -39.72 -13.18 -3.54
CA LEU A 42 -40.97 -13.20 -2.79
C LEU A 42 -42.13 -12.60 -3.60
N LYS A 43 -42.77 -13.44 -4.40
CA LYS A 43 -43.92 -13.07 -5.25
C LYS A 43 -45.11 -12.44 -4.51
N ASN A 44 -45.34 -12.82 -3.25
CA ASN A 44 -46.40 -12.24 -2.42
C ASN A 44 -46.04 -12.28 -0.93
N VAL A 45 -45.88 -11.09 -0.35
CA VAL A 45 -45.64 -10.87 1.08
C VAL A 45 -46.74 -11.49 1.95
N TRP A 46 -48.00 -11.41 1.53
CA TRP A 46 -49.15 -11.89 2.31
C TRP A 46 -49.16 -13.41 2.50
N ASN A 47 -48.74 -14.18 1.50
CA ASN A 47 -48.67 -15.64 1.60
C ASN A 47 -47.64 -16.04 2.67
N TYR A 48 -46.42 -15.49 2.59
CA TYR A 48 -45.36 -15.74 3.57
C TYR A 48 -45.75 -15.30 4.99
N ALA A 49 -46.41 -14.15 5.10
CA ALA A 49 -46.90 -13.66 6.38
C ALA A 49 -47.99 -14.58 6.97
N GLN A 50 -48.87 -15.13 6.14
CA GLN A 50 -49.90 -16.09 6.56
C GLN A 50 -49.29 -17.45 6.97
N GLU A 51 -48.35 -17.98 6.19
CA GLU A 51 -47.64 -19.24 6.49
C GLU A 51 -46.86 -19.21 7.81
N HIS A 52 -46.46 -18.02 8.25
CA HIS A 52 -45.64 -17.80 9.46
C HIS A 52 -46.35 -17.04 10.60
N ASP A 53 -47.67 -16.83 10.51
CA ASP A 53 -48.49 -16.06 11.48
C ASP A 53 -47.93 -14.67 11.84
N LEU A 54 -47.36 -14.00 10.82
CA LEU A 54 -46.84 -12.64 10.91
C LEU A 54 -47.98 -11.64 10.66
N ARG A 55 -48.46 -11.03 11.73
CA ARG A 55 -49.55 -10.04 11.70
C ARG A 55 -49.08 -8.66 12.14
N ASP A 56 -49.90 -7.66 11.83
CA ASP A 56 -49.74 -6.27 12.27
C ASP A 56 -48.38 -5.71 11.81
N ASN A 57 -47.65 -4.99 12.68
CA ASN A 57 -46.37 -4.35 12.39
C ASN A 57 -45.34 -5.28 11.70
N ARG A 58 -45.36 -6.60 11.95
CA ARG A 58 -44.47 -7.59 11.30
C ARG A 58 -44.71 -7.68 9.80
N LEU A 59 -45.97 -7.66 9.40
CA LEU A 59 -46.41 -7.65 8.00
C LEU A 59 -46.09 -6.30 7.35
N GLU A 60 -46.32 -5.19 8.07
CA GLU A 60 -46.00 -3.84 7.59
C GLU A 60 -44.49 -3.65 7.36
N LEU A 61 -43.63 -4.20 8.23
CA LEU A 61 -42.18 -4.22 8.02
C LEU A 61 -41.80 -4.99 6.75
N LEU A 62 -42.39 -6.16 6.53
CA LEU A 62 -42.09 -7.00 5.37
C LEU A 62 -42.62 -6.39 4.07
N GLU A 63 -43.81 -5.77 4.09
CA GLU A 63 -44.29 -4.95 2.97
C GLU A 63 -43.40 -3.75 2.70
N THR A 64 -42.91 -3.08 3.75
CA THR A 64 -42.03 -1.91 3.62
C THR A 64 -40.71 -2.30 2.96
N LEU A 65 -40.12 -3.43 3.35
CA LEU A 65 -38.94 -3.99 2.68
C LEU A 65 -39.26 -4.36 1.22
N ASN A 66 -40.39 -5.00 0.96
CA ASN A 66 -40.80 -5.37 -0.40
C ASN A 66 -40.94 -4.14 -1.31
N LYS A 67 -41.64 -3.11 -0.84
CA LYS A 67 -41.84 -1.82 -1.52
C LYS A 67 -40.51 -1.09 -1.71
N ALA A 68 -39.59 -1.16 -0.76
CA ALA A 68 -38.27 -0.54 -0.85
C ALA A 68 -37.34 -1.18 -1.90
N VAL A 69 -37.56 -2.45 -2.24
CA VAL A 69 -36.76 -3.20 -3.21
C VAL A 69 -37.40 -3.21 -4.61
N HIS A 70 -38.72 -3.38 -4.71
CA HIS A 70 -39.41 -3.54 -6.00
C HIS A 70 -40.04 -2.25 -6.54
N ASP A 71 -40.64 -1.42 -5.69
CA ASP A 71 -41.46 -0.29 -6.13
C ASP A 71 -40.68 1.03 -6.09
N LYS A 72 -39.93 1.26 -5.01
CA LYS A 72 -39.09 2.43 -4.84
C LYS A 72 -37.75 2.17 -5.52
N GLN A 73 -37.43 2.94 -6.56
CA GLN A 73 -36.14 2.91 -7.27
C GLN A 73 -35.00 3.51 -6.42
N LEU A 74 -34.82 3.05 -5.18
CA LEU A 74 -33.79 3.50 -4.25
C LEU A 74 -32.40 2.98 -4.64
N ILE A 75 -32.36 1.81 -5.27
CA ILE A 75 -31.13 1.16 -5.72
C ILE A 75 -30.92 1.49 -7.22
N SER A 76 -30.03 2.44 -7.49
CA SER A 76 -29.50 2.62 -8.85
C SER A 76 -28.41 1.58 -9.10
N PHE A 77 -28.73 0.54 -9.88
CA PHE A 77 -27.76 -0.49 -10.29
C PHE A 77 -27.47 -0.40 -11.79
N PHE A 78 -26.29 -0.89 -12.19
CA PHE A 78 -25.90 -1.05 -13.57
C PHE A 78 -25.21 -2.41 -13.72
N GLU A 79 -25.70 -3.25 -14.63
CA GLU A 79 -25.09 -4.56 -14.89
C GLU A 79 -23.90 -4.40 -15.84
N GLU A 80 -22.69 -4.50 -15.30
CA GLU A 80 -21.47 -4.51 -16.10
C GLU A 80 -21.16 -5.94 -16.57
N THR A 81 -21.42 -6.21 -17.85
CA THR A 81 -21.21 -7.54 -18.45
C THR A 81 -19.76 -7.79 -18.86
N GLU A 82 -18.94 -6.74 -19.01
CA GLU A 82 -17.52 -6.89 -19.27
C GLU A 82 -16.75 -7.28 -18.00
N LYS A 83 -16.08 -8.43 -18.03
CA LYS A 83 -15.17 -8.89 -16.97
C LYS A 83 -13.83 -8.13 -16.95
N ASN A 84 -13.84 -6.83 -17.24
CA ASN A 84 -12.67 -5.96 -17.23
C ASN A 84 -12.49 -5.33 -15.84
N LEU A 85 -11.56 -5.89 -15.07
CA LEU A 85 -11.29 -5.49 -13.69
C LEU A 85 -10.87 -4.01 -13.57
N ASN A 86 -10.19 -3.42 -14.57
CA ASN A 86 -9.89 -1.98 -14.60
C ASN A 86 -11.16 -1.13 -14.76
N LYS A 87 -12.15 -1.60 -15.53
CA LYS A 87 -13.43 -0.90 -15.73
C LYS A 87 -14.25 -0.92 -14.44
N VAL A 88 -14.35 -2.08 -13.79
CA VAL A 88 -14.98 -2.24 -12.46
C VAL A 88 -14.31 -1.34 -11.43
N LEU A 89 -12.98 -1.30 -11.39
CA LEU A 89 -12.19 -0.43 -10.50
C LEU A 89 -12.50 1.06 -10.75
N ASN A 90 -12.53 1.50 -12.01
CA ASN A 90 -12.85 2.89 -12.37
C ASN A 90 -14.30 3.26 -12.03
N ILE A 91 -15.26 2.35 -12.21
CA ILE A 91 -16.65 2.53 -11.76
C ILE A 91 -16.68 2.69 -10.24
N PHE A 92 -15.98 1.84 -9.50
CA PHE A 92 -15.93 1.87 -8.03
C PHE A 92 -15.34 3.19 -7.51
N ILE A 93 -14.22 3.66 -8.08
CA ILE A 93 -13.62 4.98 -7.77
C ILE A 93 -14.63 6.10 -8.04
N ARG A 94 -15.31 6.06 -9.20
CA ARG A 94 -16.27 7.10 -9.59
C ARG A 94 -17.47 7.15 -8.65
N VAL A 95 -18.03 5.99 -8.26
CA VAL A 95 -19.17 5.91 -7.33
C VAL A 95 -18.77 6.40 -5.93
N ASN A 96 -17.61 5.98 -5.40
CA ASN A 96 -17.13 6.43 -4.08
C ASN A 96 -16.62 7.87 -4.08
N SER A 97 -16.37 8.49 -5.24
CA SER A 97 -15.86 9.87 -5.31
C SER A 97 -16.81 10.94 -4.73
N GLY A 98 -18.11 10.62 -4.59
CA GLY A 98 -19.12 11.44 -3.92
C GLY A 98 -19.25 11.19 -2.40
N GLY A 99 -18.51 10.23 -1.84
CA GLY A 99 -18.48 9.88 -0.42
C GLY A 99 -17.04 9.83 0.12
N VAL A 100 -16.71 8.80 0.90
CA VAL A 100 -15.34 8.57 1.36
C VAL A 100 -14.48 8.14 0.17
N LYS A 101 -13.54 9.01 -0.22
CA LYS A 101 -12.63 8.77 -1.34
C LYS A 101 -11.59 7.71 -0.99
N LEU A 102 -11.88 6.46 -1.32
CA LEU A 102 -10.86 5.42 -1.47
C LEU A 102 -9.97 5.77 -2.68
N SER A 103 -8.66 5.72 -2.51
CA SER A 103 -7.72 5.96 -3.61
C SER A 103 -7.66 4.76 -4.56
N TYR A 104 -7.15 4.99 -5.78
CA TYR A 104 -6.81 3.89 -6.69
C TYR A 104 -5.88 2.88 -6.02
N SER A 105 -4.95 3.36 -5.17
CA SER A 105 -4.04 2.51 -4.41
C SER A 105 -4.80 1.60 -3.44
N ASP A 106 -5.70 2.15 -2.62
CA ASP A 106 -6.46 1.38 -1.61
C ASP A 106 -7.33 0.29 -2.25
N LEU A 107 -7.89 0.58 -3.42
CA LEU A 107 -8.72 -0.36 -4.17
C LEU A 107 -7.89 -1.40 -4.93
N LEU A 108 -6.74 -1.01 -5.49
CA LEU A 108 -5.78 -1.99 -6.01
C LEU A 108 -5.34 -2.91 -4.88
N MET A 109 -4.92 -2.35 -3.74
CA MET A 109 -4.56 -3.09 -2.53
C MET A 109 -5.66 -4.07 -2.13
N SER A 110 -6.92 -3.66 -2.04
CA SER A 110 -8.06 -4.55 -1.74
C SER A 110 -8.19 -5.73 -2.72
N ILE A 111 -8.06 -5.48 -4.03
CA ILE A 111 -8.13 -6.52 -5.07
C ILE A 111 -6.93 -7.47 -4.99
N LEU A 112 -5.72 -6.94 -4.79
CA LEU A 112 -4.49 -7.72 -4.65
C LEU A 112 -4.52 -8.58 -3.39
N THR A 113 -4.97 -8.01 -2.27
CA THR A 113 -5.18 -8.66 -0.98
C THR A 113 -6.16 -9.85 -1.05
N ALA A 114 -7.07 -9.84 -2.04
CA ALA A 114 -7.97 -10.96 -2.35
C ALA A 114 -7.43 -11.92 -3.43
N SER A 115 -6.38 -11.53 -4.16
CA SER A 115 -5.80 -12.31 -5.27
C SER A 115 -4.60 -13.17 -4.84
N PHE A 116 -3.87 -12.77 -3.79
CA PHE A 116 -2.90 -13.62 -3.11
C PHE A 116 -3.58 -14.67 -2.24
N SER A 117 -2.88 -15.77 -1.97
CA SER A 117 -3.26 -16.71 -0.91
C SER A 117 -3.34 -16.03 0.45
N SER A 118 -4.20 -16.54 1.34
CA SER A 118 -4.42 -15.97 2.68
C SER A 118 -3.15 -15.91 3.53
N ASP A 119 -2.26 -16.87 3.36
CA ASP A 119 -0.96 -16.99 4.02
C ASP A 119 0.01 -15.87 3.57
N ILE A 120 0.14 -15.65 2.25
CA ILE A 120 0.99 -14.58 1.71
C ILE A 120 0.46 -13.19 2.06
N ARG A 121 -0.86 -13.00 2.14
CA ARG A 121 -1.46 -11.77 2.64
C ARG A 121 -1.05 -11.48 4.09
N GLU A 122 -1.16 -12.46 4.99
CA GLU A 122 -0.81 -12.29 6.40
C GLU A 122 0.69 -11.95 6.55
N LYS A 123 1.55 -12.73 5.88
CA LYS A 123 3.01 -12.49 5.79
C LYS A 123 3.38 -11.13 5.20
N MET A 124 2.58 -10.57 4.28
CA MET A 124 2.78 -9.23 3.71
C MET A 124 2.57 -8.15 4.77
N HIS A 125 1.54 -8.27 5.61
CA HIS A 125 1.30 -7.35 6.71
C HIS A 125 2.40 -7.46 7.78
N GLU A 126 2.73 -8.69 8.18
CA GLU A 126 3.84 -8.97 9.12
C GLU A 126 5.18 -8.38 8.64
N LEU A 127 5.51 -8.51 7.34
CA LEU A 127 6.72 -7.95 6.76
C LEU A 127 6.74 -6.41 6.84
N VAL A 128 5.62 -5.76 6.51
CA VAL A 128 5.51 -4.30 6.57
C VAL A 128 5.68 -3.81 8.00
N ASP A 129 5.04 -4.45 8.98
CA ASP A 129 5.12 -4.03 10.37
C ASP A 129 6.49 -4.35 10.99
N ALA A 130 7.09 -5.51 10.70
CA ALA A 130 8.46 -5.84 11.09
C ALA A 130 9.51 -4.88 10.50
N LEU A 131 9.27 -4.30 9.32
CA LEU A 131 10.13 -3.25 8.75
C LEU A 131 9.95 -1.90 9.44
N LYS A 132 8.72 -1.53 9.83
CA LYS A 132 8.47 -0.33 10.65
C LYS A 132 9.15 -0.43 12.02
N ASP A 133 9.02 -1.58 12.69
CA ASP A 133 9.66 -1.86 13.98
C ASP A 133 11.20 -1.83 13.90
N LYS A 134 11.77 -2.16 12.73
CA LYS A 134 13.19 -1.98 12.41
C LYS A 134 13.60 -0.53 12.09
N GLY A 135 12.70 0.43 12.25
CA GLY A 135 12.96 1.85 12.00
C GLY A 135 12.76 2.29 10.56
N PHE A 136 11.94 1.60 9.76
CA PHE A 136 11.55 2.05 8.41
C PHE A 136 10.06 2.43 8.34
N PRO A 137 9.63 3.51 9.03
CA PRO A 137 8.21 3.86 9.19
C PRO A 137 7.52 4.28 7.88
N ASN A 138 8.28 4.58 6.83
CA ASN A 138 7.77 4.94 5.49
C ASN A 138 7.59 3.73 4.55
N VAL A 139 7.73 2.50 5.05
CA VAL A 139 7.38 1.27 4.31
C VAL A 139 5.86 1.09 4.31
N GLY A 140 5.30 0.99 3.09
CA GLY A 140 3.88 0.77 2.82
C GLY A 140 3.65 -0.49 2.00
N GLN A 141 2.43 -1.04 2.05
CA GLN A 141 2.08 -2.28 1.35
C GLN A 141 2.19 -2.13 -0.19
N ASP A 142 1.88 -0.94 -0.72
CA ASP A 142 2.07 -0.57 -2.13
C ASP A 142 3.55 -0.65 -2.54
N GLN A 143 4.44 -0.10 -1.72
CA GLN A 143 5.88 -0.11 -1.95
C GLN A 143 6.47 -1.52 -1.83
N VAL A 144 5.99 -2.34 -0.88
CA VAL A 144 6.42 -3.75 -0.79
C VAL A 144 5.94 -4.53 -2.01
N LEU A 145 4.70 -4.35 -2.48
CA LEU A 145 4.22 -5.01 -3.71
C LEU A 145 4.99 -4.59 -4.97
N LYS A 146 5.32 -3.29 -5.11
CA LYS A 146 6.25 -2.82 -6.16
C LYS A 146 7.63 -3.45 -6.02
N THR A 147 8.10 -3.65 -4.79
CA THR A 147 9.37 -4.35 -4.51
C THR A 147 9.29 -5.81 -4.94
N CYS A 148 8.20 -6.52 -4.66
CA CYS A 148 7.98 -7.89 -5.15
C CYS A 148 8.07 -7.94 -6.69
N LEU A 149 7.35 -7.07 -7.40
CA LEU A 149 7.40 -6.97 -8.88
C LEU A 149 8.81 -6.67 -9.41
N LEU A 150 9.54 -5.74 -8.76
CA LEU A 150 10.94 -5.42 -9.10
C LEU A 150 11.83 -6.66 -8.96
N LEU A 151 11.70 -7.39 -7.84
CA LEU A 151 12.54 -8.54 -7.53
C LEU A 151 12.32 -9.70 -8.50
N ILE A 152 11.07 -9.99 -8.90
CA ILE A 152 10.77 -10.95 -9.97
C ILE A 152 10.96 -10.39 -11.39
N GLY A 153 11.55 -9.20 -11.53
CA GLY A 153 11.98 -8.62 -12.81
C GLY A 153 10.83 -8.25 -13.75
N LYS A 154 9.66 -7.86 -13.23
CA LYS A 154 8.49 -7.41 -14.02
C LYS A 154 8.38 -5.89 -14.03
N ASP A 155 7.44 -5.39 -14.85
CA ASP A 155 7.04 -3.98 -14.81
C ASP A 155 6.52 -3.60 -13.42
N THR A 156 7.14 -2.58 -12.82
CA THR A 156 6.87 -2.10 -11.46
C THR A 156 5.68 -1.14 -11.37
N THR A 157 5.11 -0.73 -12.51
CA THR A 157 3.93 0.14 -12.56
C THR A 157 2.76 -0.48 -11.80
N PHE A 158 2.14 0.28 -10.89
CA PHE A 158 1.10 -0.22 -9.98
C PHE A 158 -0.26 -0.34 -10.67
N GLU A 159 -0.40 -1.31 -11.57
CA GLU A 159 -1.61 -1.57 -12.36
C GLU A 159 -2.02 -3.04 -12.29
N LEU A 160 -3.32 -3.33 -12.34
CA LEU A 160 -3.87 -4.69 -12.30
C LEU A 160 -3.25 -5.64 -13.34
N LYS A 161 -2.83 -5.14 -14.52
CA LYS A 161 -2.18 -5.93 -15.57
C LYS A 161 -0.88 -6.60 -15.09
N ASN A 162 -0.15 -5.93 -14.19
CA ASN A 162 1.14 -6.38 -13.67
C ASN A 162 0.99 -7.35 -12.50
N PHE A 163 -0.18 -7.40 -11.87
CA PHE A 163 -0.54 -8.40 -10.86
C PHE A 163 -1.51 -9.45 -11.42
N ASN A 164 -1.24 -9.93 -12.63
CA ASN A 164 -1.94 -11.08 -13.18
C ASN A 164 -1.56 -12.38 -12.43
N LYS A 165 -2.34 -13.44 -12.62
CA LYS A 165 -2.17 -14.74 -11.95
C LYS A 165 -0.75 -15.34 -12.06
N ASN A 166 -0.04 -15.12 -13.17
CA ASN A 166 1.31 -15.65 -13.35
C ASN A 166 2.32 -14.88 -12.49
N ASN A 167 2.26 -13.54 -12.52
CA ASN A 167 3.14 -12.70 -11.71
C ASN A 167 2.86 -12.85 -10.21
N ILE A 168 1.58 -12.97 -9.80
CA ILE A 168 1.21 -13.28 -8.41
C ILE A 168 1.85 -14.60 -7.99
N LYS A 169 1.64 -15.67 -8.76
CA LYS A 169 2.24 -16.97 -8.44
C LYS A 169 3.77 -16.91 -8.37
N GLU A 170 4.42 -16.18 -9.27
CA GLU A 170 5.87 -16.02 -9.26
C GLU A 170 6.38 -15.25 -8.02
N ILE A 171 5.58 -14.34 -7.45
CA ILE A 171 5.85 -13.70 -6.14
C ILE A 171 5.68 -14.72 -5.00
N GLU A 172 4.60 -15.52 -5.01
CA GLU A 172 4.35 -16.55 -3.98
C GLU A 172 5.45 -17.63 -3.98
N ASP A 173 5.79 -18.17 -5.16
CA ASP A 173 6.83 -19.18 -5.36
C ASP A 173 8.25 -18.67 -4.95
N ASN A 174 8.48 -17.34 -4.94
CA ASN A 174 9.75 -16.72 -4.53
C ASN A 174 9.70 -16.01 -3.17
N TRP A 175 8.61 -16.13 -2.41
CA TRP A 175 8.34 -15.28 -1.24
C TRP A 175 9.46 -15.30 -0.17
N GLU A 176 9.98 -16.49 0.16
CA GLU A 176 11.08 -16.64 1.13
C GLU A 176 12.33 -15.87 0.69
N LYS A 177 12.72 -16.00 -0.59
CA LYS A 177 13.88 -15.29 -1.15
C LYS A 177 13.65 -13.78 -1.23
N ILE A 178 12.42 -13.35 -1.54
CA ILE A 178 12.04 -11.92 -1.56
C ILE A 178 12.18 -11.33 -0.15
N THR A 179 11.58 -11.97 0.85
CA THR A 179 11.64 -11.52 2.25
C THR A 179 13.06 -11.53 2.81
N GLU A 180 13.85 -12.57 2.56
CA GLU A 180 15.28 -12.60 2.94
C GLU A 180 16.06 -11.43 2.33
N SER A 181 15.85 -11.15 1.04
CA SER A 181 16.53 -10.05 0.33
C SER A 181 16.15 -8.68 0.92
N ILE A 182 14.88 -8.49 1.27
CA ILE A 182 14.35 -7.29 1.93
C ILE A 182 14.93 -7.14 3.35
N TYR A 183 15.00 -8.20 4.14
CA TYR A 183 15.60 -8.16 5.48
C TYR A 183 17.11 -7.91 5.44
N ASN A 184 17.83 -8.46 4.46
CA ASN A 184 19.25 -8.16 4.25
C ASN A 184 19.48 -6.69 3.87
N ALA A 185 18.63 -6.11 3.02
CA ALA A 185 18.65 -4.68 2.69
C ALA A 185 18.34 -3.78 3.91
N ALA A 186 17.32 -4.12 4.69
CA ALA A 186 16.97 -3.42 5.92
C ALA A 186 18.13 -3.43 6.93
N LYS A 187 18.74 -4.60 7.16
CA LYS A 187 19.92 -4.76 8.03
C LYS A 187 21.14 -4.01 7.52
N LEU A 188 21.33 -3.89 6.21
CA LEU A 188 22.41 -3.07 5.63
C LEU A 188 22.18 -1.58 5.93
N LEU A 189 20.96 -1.08 5.74
CA LEU A 189 20.58 0.31 6.05
C LEU A 189 20.67 0.64 7.54
N GLU A 190 20.27 -0.29 8.42
CA GLU A 190 20.46 -0.20 9.87
C GLU A 190 21.97 -0.06 10.21
N ASN A 191 22.83 -0.89 9.60
CA ASN A 191 24.28 -0.79 9.75
C ASN A 191 24.90 0.50 9.21
N PHE A 192 24.23 1.18 8.27
CA PHE A 192 24.60 2.50 7.77
C PHE A 192 24.02 3.66 8.62
N GLY A 193 23.20 3.37 9.63
CA GLY A 193 22.55 4.37 10.49
C GLY A 193 21.29 5.01 9.90
N TYR A 194 20.67 4.39 8.89
CA TYR A 194 19.48 4.95 8.22
C TYR A 194 18.13 4.53 8.84
N ALA A 195 18.15 3.72 9.91
CA ALA A 195 16.95 3.48 10.73
C ALA A 195 16.44 4.81 11.31
N GLY A 196 15.19 5.15 11.06
CA GLY A 196 14.56 6.44 11.39
C GLY A 196 14.86 7.59 10.40
N TYR A 197 15.88 7.48 9.55
CA TYR A 197 16.35 8.55 8.67
C TYR A 197 16.23 8.25 7.17
N LEU A 198 15.71 7.08 6.77
CA LEU A 198 15.55 6.72 5.36
C LEU A 198 14.45 7.56 4.70
N GLY A 199 14.82 8.46 3.79
CA GLY A 199 13.87 9.37 3.13
C GLY A 199 12.89 8.69 2.17
N SER A 200 13.28 7.56 1.56
CA SER A 200 12.41 6.82 0.64
C SER A 200 12.63 5.31 0.75
N ALA A 201 11.56 4.56 1.01
CA ALA A 201 11.57 3.10 1.04
C ALA A 201 11.98 2.46 -0.30
N TYR A 202 11.91 3.17 -1.43
CA TYR A 202 12.42 2.68 -2.72
C TYR A 202 13.95 2.56 -2.79
N ILE A 203 14.69 3.21 -1.89
CA ILE A 203 16.11 2.95 -1.67
C ILE A 203 16.30 1.52 -1.12
N LEU A 204 15.45 1.12 -0.15
CA LEU A 204 15.43 -0.25 0.39
C LEU A 204 15.05 -1.25 -0.71
N SER A 205 14.03 -0.97 -1.54
CA SER A 205 13.67 -1.80 -2.71
C SER A 205 14.86 -2.05 -3.64
N SER A 206 15.65 -1.00 -3.91
CA SER A 206 16.80 -1.07 -4.82
C SER A 206 17.93 -1.95 -4.24
N LEU A 207 18.20 -1.83 -2.94
CA LEU A 207 19.16 -2.69 -2.25
C LEU A 207 18.67 -4.14 -2.15
N ALA A 208 17.37 -4.34 -1.90
CA ALA A 208 16.75 -5.67 -1.88
C ALA A 208 16.83 -6.35 -3.25
N TYR A 209 16.70 -5.59 -4.35
CA TYR A 209 16.88 -6.15 -5.69
C TYR A 209 18.31 -6.65 -5.93
N PHE A 210 19.32 -5.91 -5.45
CA PHE A 210 20.70 -6.37 -5.52
C PHE A 210 20.91 -7.67 -4.73
N TYR A 211 20.37 -7.77 -3.52
CA TYR A 211 20.42 -9.01 -2.73
C TYR A 211 19.66 -10.18 -3.36
N PHE A 212 18.58 -9.90 -4.09
CA PHE A 212 17.81 -10.93 -4.79
C PHE A 212 18.56 -11.48 -6.02
N LEU A 213 19.33 -10.64 -6.72
CA LEU A 213 20.20 -11.08 -7.82
C LEU A 213 21.50 -11.72 -7.29
N ASN A 214 22.10 -11.14 -6.24
CA ASN A 214 23.39 -11.52 -5.67
C ASN A 214 23.22 -11.91 -4.20
N SER A 215 23.40 -13.20 -3.88
CA SER A 215 23.14 -13.73 -2.53
C SER A 215 23.91 -13.04 -1.38
N LYS A 216 25.03 -12.36 -1.68
CA LYS A 216 25.84 -11.61 -0.71
C LYS A 216 26.49 -10.39 -1.38
N MET A 217 26.71 -9.34 -0.59
CA MET A 217 27.57 -8.20 -0.93
C MET A 217 28.94 -8.36 -0.26
N ASN A 218 30.02 -8.12 -1.00
CA ASN A 218 31.37 -7.98 -0.41
C ASN A 218 31.57 -6.56 0.18
N GLU A 219 32.72 -6.26 0.80
CA GLU A 219 32.95 -4.93 1.40
C GLU A 219 32.95 -3.79 0.37
N SER A 220 33.47 -4.01 -0.85
CA SER A 220 33.40 -3.01 -1.94
C SER A 220 31.95 -2.75 -2.35
N ASP A 221 31.13 -3.79 -2.49
CA ASP A 221 29.70 -3.62 -2.78
C ASP A 221 28.99 -2.81 -1.68
N LYS A 222 29.33 -3.03 -0.40
CA LYS A 222 28.76 -2.25 0.72
C LYS A 222 29.18 -0.79 0.68
N GLU A 223 30.44 -0.47 0.39
CA GLU A 223 30.89 0.92 0.21
C GLU A 223 30.16 1.60 -0.95
N GLN A 224 29.95 0.89 -2.05
CA GLN A 224 29.24 1.39 -3.24
C GLN A 224 27.73 1.52 -2.99
N ALA A 225 27.13 0.62 -2.20
CA ALA A 225 25.77 0.72 -1.71
C ALA A 225 25.58 1.95 -0.82
N LEU A 226 26.52 2.25 0.09
CA LEU A 226 26.48 3.46 0.91
C LEU A 226 26.56 4.75 0.06
N LYS A 227 27.42 4.77 -0.98
CA LYS A 227 27.46 5.88 -1.95
C LYS A 227 26.10 6.05 -2.66
N PHE A 228 25.47 4.96 -3.08
CA PHE A 228 24.14 4.98 -3.69
C PHE A 228 23.06 5.53 -2.75
N VAL A 229 22.98 5.02 -1.52
CA VAL A 229 22.01 5.46 -0.51
C VAL A 229 22.14 6.97 -0.27
N ARG A 230 23.37 7.45 -0.07
CA ARG A 230 23.66 8.88 0.09
C ARG A 230 23.21 9.69 -1.11
N ASN A 231 23.64 9.32 -2.32
CA ASN A 231 23.29 10.03 -3.54
C ASN A 231 21.77 10.05 -3.78
N ALA A 232 21.09 8.90 -3.65
CA ALA A 232 19.66 8.77 -3.91
C ALA A 232 18.81 9.57 -2.92
N GLN A 233 19.22 9.63 -1.64
CA GLN A 233 18.54 10.41 -0.62
C GLN A 233 18.83 11.91 -0.74
N ILE A 234 20.07 12.30 -1.05
CA ILE A 234 20.46 13.68 -1.34
C ILE A 234 19.64 14.25 -2.50
N THR A 235 19.58 13.55 -3.63
CA THR A 235 18.91 14.04 -4.84
C THR A 235 17.40 13.78 -4.86
N SER A 236 16.81 13.25 -3.78
CA SER A 236 15.41 12.78 -3.72
C SER A 236 15.02 11.90 -4.92
N TYR A 237 15.89 10.97 -5.32
CA TYR A 237 15.88 10.34 -6.65
C TYR A 237 14.54 9.69 -7.03
N PHE A 238 13.84 9.11 -6.05
CA PHE A 238 12.58 8.38 -6.23
C PHE A 238 11.31 9.23 -6.12
N THR A 239 11.41 10.51 -5.72
CA THR A 239 10.27 11.42 -5.59
C THR A 239 9.61 11.73 -6.94
N PRO A 240 10.34 12.10 -8.02
CA PRO A 240 9.74 12.25 -9.34
C PRO A 240 9.69 10.91 -10.09
N SER A 241 8.53 10.60 -10.68
CA SER A 241 8.32 9.49 -11.64
C SER A 241 8.83 8.12 -11.14
N THR A 242 8.43 7.71 -9.95
CA THR A 242 8.95 6.52 -9.23
C THR A 242 9.03 5.26 -10.09
N ASP A 243 8.00 4.96 -10.90
CA ASP A 243 7.98 3.75 -11.74
C ASP A 243 9.03 3.78 -12.86
N THR A 244 9.28 4.96 -13.44
CA THR A 244 10.41 5.17 -14.37
C THR A 244 11.74 4.96 -13.64
N LYS A 245 11.89 5.44 -12.40
CA LYS A 245 13.11 5.26 -11.61
C LYS A 245 13.34 3.79 -11.28
N LEU A 246 12.31 3.06 -10.86
CA LEU A 246 12.41 1.62 -10.56
C LEU A 246 12.75 0.80 -11.82
N ASN A 247 12.15 1.13 -12.97
CA ASN A 247 12.51 0.48 -14.24
C ASN A 247 13.97 0.80 -14.66
N ASN A 248 14.48 2.01 -14.39
CA ASN A 248 15.89 2.35 -14.59
C ASN A 248 16.82 1.57 -13.64
N ILE A 249 16.43 1.37 -12.38
CA ILE A 249 17.15 0.51 -11.42
C ILE A 249 17.20 -0.92 -11.94
N ALA A 250 16.05 -1.47 -12.35
CA ALA A 250 15.93 -2.82 -12.89
C ALA A 250 16.89 -3.04 -14.07
N ASN A 251 16.84 -2.15 -15.08
CA ASN A 251 17.70 -2.22 -16.25
C ASN A 251 19.19 -2.02 -15.92
N SER A 252 19.52 -1.09 -15.02
CA SER A 252 20.93 -0.80 -14.66
C SER A 252 21.60 -1.93 -13.86
N MET A 253 20.80 -2.73 -13.14
CA MET A 253 21.27 -3.77 -12.23
C MET A 253 21.23 -5.18 -12.84
N LYS A 254 20.36 -5.43 -13.83
CA LYS A 254 20.19 -6.74 -14.49
C LYS A 254 21.50 -7.36 -15.00
N ASP A 255 22.37 -6.55 -15.58
CA ASP A 255 23.65 -6.98 -16.16
C ASP A 255 24.86 -6.62 -15.26
N ALA A 256 24.63 -6.17 -14.02
CA ALA A 256 25.67 -5.71 -13.09
C ALA A 256 26.07 -6.79 -12.08
N GLN A 257 27.28 -7.32 -12.22
CA GLN A 257 27.86 -8.30 -11.27
C GLN A 257 28.34 -7.68 -9.95
N THR A 258 28.51 -6.35 -9.89
CA THR A 258 28.93 -5.63 -8.68
C THR A 258 28.09 -4.38 -8.50
N PHE A 259 28.02 -3.89 -7.26
CA PHE A 259 27.30 -2.65 -6.96
C PHE A 259 27.98 -1.43 -7.61
N GLU A 260 29.30 -1.48 -7.84
CA GLU A 260 30.01 -0.45 -8.61
C GLU A 260 29.57 -0.39 -10.07
N SER A 261 29.45 -1.54 -10.74
CA SER A 261 28.93 -1.61 -12.11
C SER A 261 27.51 -1.06 -12.21
N PHE A 262 26.65 -1.40 -11.23
CA PHE A 262 25.30 -0.84 -11.15
C PHE A 262 25.31 0.70 -10.98
N ASN A 263 26.11 1.23 -10.04
CA ASN A 263 26.27 2.68 -9.86
C ASN A 263 26.74 3.38 -11.15
N HIS A 264 27.68 2.76 -11.87
CA HIS A 264 28.20 3.27 -13.13
C HIS A 264 27.13 3.31 -14.24
N ASN A 265 26.34 2.23 -14.36
CA ASN A 265 25.22 2.13 -15.29
C ASN A 265 24.15 3.20 -14.99
N LEU A 266 23.74 3.31 -13.72
CA LEU A 266 22.72 4.27 -13.30
C LEU A 266 23.18 5.73 -13.45
N ALA A 267 24.47 6.02 -13.23
CA ALA A 267 25.04 7.34 -13.49
C ALA A 267 25.15 7.66 -15.00
N LYS A 268 25.19 6.66 -15.89
CA LYS A 268 25.20 6.84 -17.34
C LYS A 268 23.82 6.75 -18.00
N HIS A 269 22.76 6.47 -17.22
CA HIS A 269 21.42 6.30 -17.75
C HIS A 269 20.93 7.56 -18.49
N GLN A 270 20.42 7.40 -19.71
CA GLN A 270 20.06 8.52 -20.59
C GLN A 270 18.93 9.38 -20.01
N THR A 271 17.94 8.73 -19.40
CA THR A 271 16.80 9.37 -18.72
C THR A 271 16.99 9.24 -17.21
N SER A 272 17.03 10.35 -16.47
CA SER A 272 17.24 10.33 -15.00
C SER A 272 18.51 9.60 -14.51
N PRO A 273 19.72 10.05 -14.86
CA PRO A 273 20.95 9.54 -14.24
C PRO A 273 20.99 9.88 -12.74
N LEU A 274 21.51 8.96 -11.90
CA LEU A 274 21.78 9.28 -10.50
C LEU A 274 23.13 10.01 -10.38
N LYS A 275 23.09 11.34 -10.31
CA LYS A 275 24.26 12.20 -10.06
C LYS A 275 23.88 13.35 -9.14
N ILE A 276 24.80 13.73 -8.27
CA ILE A 276 24.75 15.03 -7.58
C ILE A 276 25.16 16.09 -8.60
N THR A 277 24.26 17.05 -8.88
CA THR A 277 24.52 18.25 -9.68
C THR A 277 24.73 19.45 -8.77
N ASN A 278 25.26 20.56 -9.30
CA ASN A 278 25.36 21.81 -8.53
C ASN A 278 23.97 22.29 -8.07
N ASP A 279 22.95 22.19 -8.92
CA ASP A 279 21.56 22.52 -8.59
C ASP A 279 21.04 21.70 -7.41
N ALA A 280 21.41 20.41 -7.32
CA ALA A 280 21.06 19.57 -6.17
C ALA A 280 21.77 20.03 -4.88
N ILE A 281 23.01 20.54 -4.98
CA ILE A 281 23.75 21.10 -3.85
C ILE A 281 23.15 22.44 -3.39
N GLU A 282 22.68 23.28 -4.31
CA GLU A 282 22.01 24.55 -3.97
C GLU A 282 20.62 24.31 -3.33
N ASP A 283 19.82 23.39 -3.86
CA ASP A 283 18.53 22.99 -3.28
C ASP A 283 18.70 22.39 -1.86
N ILE A 284 19.73 21.55 -1.65
CA ILE A 284 20.13 21.05 -0.32
C ILE A 284 20.32 22.19 0.69
N VAL A 285 21.12 23.20 0.32
CA VAL A 285 21.49 24.33 1.22
C VAL A 285 20.27 25.17 1.59
N CYS A 286 19.26 25.19 0.71
CA CYS A 286 17.97 25.83 0.96
C CYS A 286 16.93 24.91 1.63
N SER A 287 17.22 23.62 1.84
CA SER A 287 16.22 22.64 2.25
C SER A 287 16.09 22.44 3.77
N SER A 288 14.84 22.33 4.24
CA SER A 288 14.50 21.97 5.62
C SER A 288 14.14 20.48 5.78
N SER A 289 14.68 19.59 4.95
CA SER A 289 14.37 18.16 4.99
C SER A 289 15.46 17.38 5.71
N ASP A 290 15.17 16.94 6.92
CA ASP A 290 16.07 16.14 7.77
C ASP A 290 16.64 14.91 7.04
N ALA A 291 15.80 14.25 6.24
CA ALA A 291 16.22 13.13 5.41
C ALA A 291 17.31 13.54 4.41
N ARG A 292 17.27 14.73 3.80
CA ARG A 292 18.32 15.21 2.88
C ARG A 292 19.58 15.68 3.61
N VAL A 293 19.42 16.27 4.79
CA VAL A 293 20.52 16.77 5.62
C VAL A 293 21.33 15.63 6.24
N PHE A 294 20.70 14.54 6.67
CA PHE A 294 21.37 13.42 7.35
C PHE A 294 22.56 12.80 6.57
N PRO A 295 22.44 12.43 5.28
CA PRO A 295 23.58 11.97 4.47
C PRO A 295 24.77 12.93 4.43
N ILE A 296 24.52 14.24 4.49
CA ILE A 296 25.55 15.27 4.42
C ILE A 296 26.28 15.38 5.76
N LEU A 297 25.54 15.33 6.87
CA LEU A 297 26.13 15.24 8.20
C LEU A 297 27.05 14.02 8.31
N GLN A 298 26.65 12.86 7.78
CA GLN A 298 27.53 11.67 7.73
C GLN A 298 28.81 11.85 6.90
N ILE A 299 28.80 12.73 5.90
CA ILE A 299 29.98 13.05 5.07
C ILE A 299 30.89 14.06 5.78
N LEU A 300 30.31 15.06 6.45
CA LEU A 300 31.04 16.10 7.17
C LEU A 300 31.63 15.61 8.50
N TYR A 301 30.96 14.69 9.18
CA TYR A 301 31.33 14.19 10.51
C TYR A 301 31.45 12.65 10.56
N PRO A 302 32.32 12.04 9.73
CA PRO A 302 32.39 10.58 9.56
C PRO A 302 32.78 9.81 10.83
N ASN A 303 33.32 10.49 11.84
CA ASN A 303 33.73 9.91 13.13
C ASN A 303 32.57 9.73 14.12
N LEU A 304 31.36 10.22 13.82
CA LEU A 304 30.19 10.08 14.70
C LEU A 304 29.56 8.69 14.57
N ASN A 305 29.07 8.14 15.69
CA ASN A 305 28.44 6.83 15.71
C ASN A 305 26.95 6.91 15.31
N TYR A 306 26.70 6.91 13.99
CA TYR A 306 25.35 6.88 13.41
C TYR A 306 24.58 5.58 13.61
N LYS A 307 25.19 4.51 14.16
CA LYS A 307 24.53 3.21 14.32
C LYS A 307 23.70 3.11 15.61
N THR A 308 24.17 3.73 16.68
CA THR A 308 23.57 3.58 18.03
C THR A 308 23.16 4.90 18.67
N THR A 309 23.38 6.04 18.00
CA THR A 309 23.08 7.37 18.53
C THR A 309 21.99 8.02 17.68
N THR A 310 20.86 8.33 18.30
CA THR A 310 19.81 9.14 17.68
C THR A 310 20.27 10.59 17.60
N PHE A 311 20.34 11.16 16.40
CA PHE A 311 20.66 12.56 16.16
C PHE A 311 19.38 13.35 15.92
N HIS A 312 19.07 14.31 16.80
CA HIS A 312 18.03 15.29 16.54
C HIS A 312 18.61 16.39 15.65
N ILE A 313 18.03 16.59 14.47
CA ILE A 313 18.38 17.70 13.58
C ILE A 313 17.58 18.91 14.02
N ASP A 314 18.27 19.96 14.46
CA ASP A 314 17.63 21.17 14.95
C ASP A 314 17.36 22.15 13.79
N HIS A 315 16.11 22.59 13.65
CA HIS A 315 15.66 23.48 12.58
C HIS A 315 15.94 24.98 12.82
N ILE A 316 16.73 25.33 13.84
CA ILE A 316 17.06 26.73 14.21
C ILE A 316 17.66 27.56 13.05
N TYR A 317 18.30 26.95 12.05
CA TYR A 317 18.99 27.71 10.99
C TYR A 317 18.10 28.21 9.86
N ARG A 318 17.74 29.51 9.96
CA ARG A 318 17.08 30.30 8.92
C ARG A 318 17.58 31.76 8.98
N PRO A 319 18.01 32.42 7.88
CA PRO A 319 18.34 31.95 6.54
C PRO A 319 19.72 32.50 6.06
N TYR A 320 20.69 32.61 6.97
CA TYR A 320 21.84 33.54 6.87
C TYR A 320 22.90 33.26 5.79
N LEU A 321 22.82 32.17 5.02
CA LEU A 321 23.76 31.89 3.93
C LEU A 321 23.52 32.75 2.66
N SER A 322 22.42 33.50 2.59
CA SER A 322 22.11 34.40 1.47
C SER A 322 22.82 35.77 1.50
N LYS A 323 23.81 35.97 2.39
CA LYS A 323 24.60 37.22 2.48
C LYS A 323 26.11 37.00 2.65
N VAL A 324 26.72 36.26 1.71
CA VAL A 324 28.14 36.46 1.35
C VAL A 324 28.26 36.50 -0.18
N GLN A 325 27.91 37.64 -0.77
CA GLN A 325 28.46 38.07 -2.05
C GLN A 325 29.63 39.01 -1.77
N VAL A 326 30.72 38.84 -2.52
CA VAL A 326 31.81 39.82 -2.67
C VAL A 326 31.50 40.66 -3.91
#